data_AF-A0A420ECW1-F1
#
_entry.id   AF-A0A420ECW1-F1
#
_cell.length_a   1.000
_cell.length_b   1.000
_cell.length_c   1.000
_cell.angle_alpha   90.00
_cell.angle_beta   90.00
_cell.angle_gamma   90.00
#
_symmetry.space_group_name_H-M   'P 1'
#
loop_
_entity.id
_entity.type
_entity.pdbx_description
1 polymer ?
#
loop_
_entity_poly.entity_id
_entity_poly.type
_entity_poly.pdbx_seq_one_letter_code
_entity_poly.pdbx_strand_id
1 'polypeptide(L)'
;MKKFSFALLLLSISQFAHSQESVDELLELLGGRQNAIKLQQQFVINVTARNPELKPYEAVLRNWAQEYFTWEAVSHELEIIYTSHYSDQEIQDLLEFYRTPTGRKSIELMPILFREGAKIGTTISKRHEAELRVRLSKAMQVQQSQ
;
A
#
# COMPACT_ATOMS: atom_id res chain seq x y z
N MET A 1 4.02 49.01 17.87
CA MET A 1 4.29 47.93 16.88
C MET A 1 4.57 46.65 17.67
N LYS A 2 4.05 45.47 17.27
CA LYS A 2 4.02 44.15 17.97
C LYS A 2 2.65 43.69 18.54
N LYS A 3 1.56 43.77 17.76
CA LYS A 3 0.29 43.07 18.09
C LYS A 3 -0.27 42.19 16.97
N PHE A 4 0.46 42.03 15.86
CA PHE A 4 -0.02 41.29 14.68
C PHE A 4 0.58 39.87 14.49
N SER A 5 1.45 39.39 15.39
CA SER A 5 2.13 38.09 15.20
C SER A 5 1.43 36.86 15.80
N PHE A 6 0.42 37.02 16.66
CA PHE A 6 -0.20 35.86 17.33
C PHE A 6 -1.35 35.22 16.53
N ALA A 7 -2.08 36.03 15.74
CA ALA A 7 -3.18 35.54 14.91
C ALA A 7 -2.69 34.72 13.70
N LEU A 8 -1.49 35.00 13.17
CA LEU A 8 -0.93 34.28 12.02
C LEU A 8 -0.48 32.86 12.39
N LEU A 9 0.06 32.67 13.60
CA LEU A 9 0.47 31.37 14.12
C LEU A 9 -0.73 30.45 14.38
N LEU A 10 -1.84 30.98 14.89
CA LEU A 10 -3.05 30.21 15.15
C LEU A 10 -3.72 29.71 13.86
N LEU A 11 -3.72 30.52 12.80
CA LEU A 11 -4.31 30.13 11.50
C LEU A 11 -3.53 28.98 10.85
N SER A 12 -2.19 29.01 10.93
CA SER A 12 -1.35 27.92 10.42
C SER A 12 -1.54 26.62 11.22
N ILE A 13 -1.62 26.69 12.55
CA ILE A 13 -1.84 25.49 13.40
C ILE A 13 -3.20 24.83 13.07
N SER A 14 -4.25 25.62 12.84
CA SER A 14 -5.57 25.09 12.47
C SER A 14 -5.59 24.43 11.09
N GLN A 15 -4.87 24.99 10.10
CA GLN A 15 -4.81 24.42 8.76
C GLN A 15 -4.04 23.09 8.75
N PHE A 16 -2.91 23.02 9.46
CA PHE A 16 -2.12 21.79 9.60
C PHE A 16 -2.89 20.69 10.37
N ALA A 17 -3.63 21.04 11.43
CA ALA A 17 -4.45 20.07 12.15
C ALA A 17 -5.56 19.49 11.26
N HIS A 18 -6.18 20.34 10.42
CA HIS A 18 -7.23 19.91 9.50
C HIS A 18 -6.71 19.01 8.37
N SER A 19 -5.54 19.31 7.79
CA SER A 19 -4.92 18.46 6.77
C SER A 19 -4.54 17.08 7.32
N GLN A 20 -3.97 17.04 8.53
CA GLN A 20 -3.59 15.80 9.21
C GLN A 20 -4.81 14.90 9.52
N GLU A 21 -5.88 15.48 10.08
CA GLU A 21 -7.13 14.75 10.35
C GLU A 21 -7.75 14.15 9.08
N SER A 22 -7.66 14.88 7.96
CA SER A 22 -8.20 14.45 6.67
C SER A 22 -7.41 13.30 6.05
N VAL A 23 -6.09 13.28 6.23
CA VAL A 23 -5.27 12.16 5.75
C VAL A 23 -5.51 10.91 6.60
N ASP A 24 -5.60 11.03 7.93
CA ASP A 24 -5.91 9.87 8.78
C ASP A 24 -7.26 9.24 8.41
N GLU A 25 -8.30 10.06 8.20
CA GLU A 25 -9.59 9.58 7.73
C GLU A 25 -9.48 8.86 6.38
N LEU A 26 -8.72 9.43 5.43
CA LEU A 26 -8.51 8.81 4.12
C LEU A 26 -7.83 7.44 4.28
N LEU A 27 -6.78 7.36 5.09
CA LEU A 27 -6.06 6.12 5.34
C LEU A 27 -6.95 5.07 6.02
N GLU A 28 -7.86 5.46 6.91
CA GLU A 28 -8.86 4.57 7.49
C GLU A 28 -9.82 4.02 6.44
N LEU A 29 -10.37 4.89 5.57
CA LEU A 29 -11.27 4.48 4.48
C LEU A 29 -10.59 3.49 3.52
N LEU A 30 -9.29 3.65 3.28
CA LEU A 30 -8.47 2.74 2.49
C LEU A 30 -8.14 1.41 3.22
N GLY A 31 -8.67 1.21 4.43
CA GLY A 31 -8.49 -0.01 5.21
C GLY A 31 -7.17 -0.06 5.97
N GLY A 32 -6.57 1.10 6.26
CA GLY A 32 -5.26 1.22 6.90
C GLY A 32 -5.12 0.41 8.19
N ARG A 33 -6.10 0.47 9.10
CA ARG A 33 -6.08 -0.29 10.36
C ARG A 33 -5.97 -1.80 10.13
N GLN A 34 -6.77 -2.33 9.21
CA GLN A 34 -6.71 -3.75 8.84
C GLN A 34 -5.38 -4.09 8.16
N ASN A 35 -4.82 -3.18 7.37
CA ASN A 35 -3.53 -3.38 6.72
C ASN A 35 -2.35 -3.34 7.71
N ALA A 36 -2.40 -2.52 8.76
CA ALA A 36 -1.41 -2.54 9.85
C ALA A 36 -1.42 -3.89 10.59
N ILE A 37 -2.59 -4.45 10.89
CA ILE A 37 -2.71 -5.80 11.48
C ILE A 37 -2.14 -6.86 10.52
N LYS A 38 -2.42 -6.75 9.22
CA LYS A 38 -1.84 -7.67 8.23
C LYS A 38 -0.32 -7.55 8.18
N LEU A 39 0.24 -6.34 8.31
CA LEU A 39 1.69 -6.11 8.32
C LEU A 39 2.35 -6.86 9.49
N GLN A 40 1.75 -6.79 10.69
CA GLN A 40 2.19 -7.57 11.86
C GLN A 40 2.23 -9.07 11.57
N GLN A 41 1.15 -9.61 10.99
CA GLN A 41 1.04 -11.03 10.67
C GLN A 41 2.04 -11.45 9.59
N GLN A 42 2.16 -10.66 8.53
CA GLN A 42 3.07 -10.92 7.42
C GLN A 42 4.53 -10.85 7.85
N PHE A 43 4.88 -9.98 8.80
CA PHE A 43 6.22 -9.99 9.39
C PHE A 43 6.57 -11.34 9.99
N VAL A 44 5.71 -11.87 10.88
CA VAL A 44 5.95 -13.17 11.52
C VAL A 44 6.06 -14.28 10.47
N ILE A 45 5.12 -14.32 9.51
CA ILE A 45 5.11 -15.32 8.42
C ILE A 45 6.40 -15.25 7.60
N ASN A 46 6.83 -14.05 7.19
CA ASN A 46 7.99 -13.88 6.34
C ASN A 46 9.29 -14.22 7.08
N VAL A 47 9.41 -13.88 8.36
CA VAL A 47 10.58 -14.20 9.18
C VAL A 47 10.71 -15.71 9.38
N THR A 48 9.64 -16.40 9.75
CA THR A 48 9.68 -17.86 10.01
C THR A 48 9.71 -18.70 8.73
N ALA A 49 9.21 -18.19 7.60
CA ALA A 49 9.39 -18.84 6.30
C ALA A 49 10.85 -18.86 5.85
N ARG A 50 11.61 -17.79 6.17
CA ARG A 50 13.04 -17.68 5.85
C ARG A 50 13.94 -18.37 6.89
N ASN A 51 13.49 -18.43 8.14
CA ASN A 51 14.24 -18.97 9.28
C ASN A 51 13.34 -19.94 10.08
N PRO A 52 13.16 -21.20 9.60
CA PRO A 52 12.23 -22.15 10.21
C PRO A 52 12.53 -22.49 11.67
N GLU A 53 13.78 -22.35 12.11
CA GLU A 53 14.24 -22.50 13.49
C GLU A 53 13.64 -21.47 14.45
N LEU A 54 13.12 -20.35 13.93
CA LEU A 54 12.45 -19.33 14.72
C LEU A 54 10.99 -19.65 15.04
N LYS A 55 10.40 -20.70 14.46
CA LYS A 55 9.00 -21.08 14.69
C LYS A 55 8.63 -21.26 16.17
N PRO A 56 9.43 -21.90 17.04
CA PRO A 56 9.13 -21.99 18.46
C PRO A 56 9.06 -20.62 19.17
N TYR A 57 9.63 -19.57 18.56
CA TYR A 57 9.69 -18.20 19.08
C TYR A 57 8.67 -17.26 18.40
N GLU A 58 7.67 -17.79 17.68
CA GLU A 58 6.64 -16.97 17.02
C GLU A 58 5.94 -15.98 17.95
N ALA A 59 5.74 -16.35 19.22
CA ALA A 59 5.15 -15.45 20.21
C ALA A 59 6.02 -14.20 20.45
N VAL A 60 7.34 -14.36 20.48
CA VAL A 60 8.29 -13.23 20.63
C VAL A 60 8.21 -12.33 19.40
N LEU A 61 8.25 -12.90 18.20
CA LEU A 61 8.14 -12.16 16.94
C LEU A 61 6.82 -11.40 16.84
N ARG A 62 5.72 -12.04 17.25
CA ARG A 62 4.38 -11.46 17.24
C ARG A 62 4.27 -10.29 18.22
N ASN A 63 4.76 -10.46 19.45
CA ASN A 63 4.72 -9.41 20.46
C ASN A 63 5.54 -8.20 20.01
N TRP A 64 6.74 -8.42 19.46
CA TRP A 64 7.55 -7.36 18.88
C TRP A 64 6.82 -6.65 17.74
N ALA A 65 6.23 -7.39 16.79
CA ALA A 65 5.49 -6.79 15.69
C ALA A 65 4.28 -5.97 16.17
N GLN A 66 3.57 -6.43 17.20
CA GLN A 66 2.45 -5.70 17.80
C GLN A 66 2.89 -4.41 18.51
N GLU A 67 4.07 -4.41 19.13
CA GLU A 67 4.64 -3.25 19.81
C GLU A 67 5.04 -2.14 18.83
N TYR A 68 5.59 -2.50 17.66
CA TYR A 68 6.16 -1.52 16.73
C TYR A 68 5.33 -1.24 15.48
N PHE A 69 4.55 -2.20 14.97
CA PHE A 69 3.68 -1.99 13.80
C PHE A 69 2.27 -1.63 14.25
N THR A 70 2.16 -0.66 15.14
CA THR A 70 0.89 -0.10 15.60
C THR A 70 0.22 0.71 14.47
N TRP A 71 -1.08 0.93 14.58
CA TRP A 71 -1.76 1.84 13.66
C TRP A 71 -1.13 3.24 13.68
N GLU A 72 -0.83 3.75 14.87
CA GLU A 72 -0.22 5.08 15.05
C GLU A 72 1.10 5.20 14.29
N ALA A 73 2.00 4.21 14.43
CA ALA A 73 3.29 4.22 13.76
C ALA A 73 3.13 4.12 12.24
N VAL A 74 2.24 3.24 11.76
CA VAL A 74 2.03 3.03 10.32
C VAL A 74 1.33 4.23 9.67
N SER A 75 0.30 4.78 10.32
CA SER A 75 -0.45 5.94 9.81
C SER A 75 0.42 7.19 9.75
N HIS A 76 1.28 7.42 10.75
CA HIS A 76 2.23 8.54 10.73
C HIS A 76 3.17 8.51 9.52
N GLU A 77 3.78 7.35 9.22
CA GLU A 77 4.64 7.19 8.06
C GLU A 77 3.86 7.33 6.73
N LEU A 78 2.62 6.84 6.70
CA LEU A 78 1.75 7.00 5.53
C LEU A 78 1.30 8.45 5.33
N GLU A 79 1.07 9.20 6.40
CA GLU A 79 0.69 10.62 6.34
C GLU A 79 1.76 11.43 5.61
N ILE A 80 3.04 11.20 5.94
CA ILE A 80 4.18 11.84 5.28
C ILE A 80 4.19 11.51 3.79
N ILE A 81 3.94 10.25 3.43
CA ILE A 81 3.90 9.81 2.02
C ILE A 81 2.74 10.51 1.28
N TYR A 82 1.53 10.49 1.82
CA TYR A 82 0.36 11.06 1.17
C TYR A 82 0.47 12.57 1.00
N THR A 83 0.90 13.30 2.03
CA THR A 83 1.10 14.75 1.98
C THR A 83 2.26 15.18 1.10
N SER A 84 3.20 14.27 0.79
CA SER A 84 4.27 14.54 -0.20
C SER A 84 3.82 14.40 -1.66
N HIS A 85 2.69 13.72 -1.91
CA HIS A 85 2.22 13.39 -3.26
C HIS A 85 0.89 14.05 -3.63
N TYR A 86 0.06 14.38 -2.64
CA TYR A 86 -1.22 15.04 -2.81
C TYR A 86 -1.26 16.33 -2.03
N SER A 87 -1.86 17.35 -2.64
CA SER A 87 -2.26 18.56 -1.94
C SER A 87 -3.44 18.30 -1.00
N ASP A 88 -3.62 19.16 0.00
CA ASP A 88 -4.76 19.08 0.93
C ASP A 88 -6.11 19.01 0.19
N GLN A 89 -6.26 19.77 -0.90
CA GLN A 89 -7.48 19.75 -1.71
C GLN A 89 -7.70 18.41 -2.41
N GLU A 90 -6.64 17.81 -2.97
CA GLU A 90 -6.75 16.48 -3.60
C GLU A 90 -7.08 15.40 -2.57
N ILE A 91 -6.57 15.51 -1.33
CA ILE A 91 -6.97 14.63 -0.23
C ILE A 91 -8.47 14.77 0.07
N GLN A 92 -9.01 16.00 0.09
CA GLN A 92 -10.47 16.21 0.26
C GLN A 92 -11.27 15.62 -0.90
N ASP A 93 -10.83 15.82 -2.13
CA ASP A 93 -11.51 15.29 -3.32
C ASP A 93 -11.54 13.75 -3.29
N LEU A 94 -10.45 13.11 -2.85
CA LEU A 94 -10.37 11.67 -2.64
C LEU A 94 -11.34 11.21 -1.54
N LEU A 95 -11.40 11.91 -0.41
CA LEU A 95 -12.35 11.61 0.67
C LEU A 95 -13.80 11.68 0.18
N GLU A 96 -14.16 12.75 -0.53
CA GLU A 96 -15.51 12.91 -1.09
C GLU A 96 -15.85 11.75 -2.02
N PHE A 97 -14.94 11.40 -2.94
CA PHE A 97 -15.12 10.27 -3.84
C PHE A 97 -15.28 8.95 -3.10
N TYR A 98 -14.37 8.62 -2.18
CA TYR A 98 -14.37 7.33 -1.47
C TYR A 98 -15.55 7.17 -0.51
N ARG A 99 -16.18 8.27 -0.07
CA ARG A 99 -17.44 8.24 0.69
C ARG A 99 -18.67 7.92 -0.19
N THR A 100 -18.57 7.96 -1.51
CA THR A 100 -19.66 7.51 -2.40
C THR A 100 -19.77 5.98 -2.44
N PRO A 101 -20.94 5.40 -2.80
CA PRO A 101 -21.06 3.96 -3.01
C PRO A 101 -20.09 3.40 -4.06
N THR A 102 -19.85 4.16 -5.15
CA THR A 102 -18.91 3.77 -6.20
C THR A 102 -17.46 3.83 -5.72
N GLY A 103 -17.10 4.89 -4.98
CA GLY A 103 -15.78 5.03 -4.38
C GLY A 103 -15.44 3.89 -3.42
N ARG A 104 -16.34 3.56 -2.49
CA ARG A 104 -16.16 2.37 -1.62
C ARG A 104 -15.99 1.09 -2.42
N LYS A 105 -16.85 0.86 -3.42
CA LYS A 105 -16.75 -0.32 -4.30
C LYS A 105 -15.41 -0.36 -5.05
N SER A 106 -14.85 0.79 -5.42
CA SER A 106 -13.54 0.87 -6.09
C SER A 106 -12.40 0.37 -5.19
N ILE A 107 -12.42 0.70 -3.88
CA ILE A 107 -11.44 0.22 -2.90
C ILE A 107 -11.53 -1.30 -2.77
N GLU A 108 -12.75 -1.85 -2.66
CA GLU A 108 -12.99 -3.28 -2.54
C GLU A 108 -12.58 -4.06 -3.79
N LEU A 109 -12.87 -3.51 -4.97
CA LEU A 109 -12.59 -4.17 -6.25
C LEU A 109 -11.13 -4.08 -6.68
N MET A 110 -10.38 -3.05 -6.26
CA MET A 110 -8.99 -2.85 -6.68
C MET A 110 -8.12 -4.12 -6.55
N PRO A 111 -8.04 -4.80 -5.39
CA PRO A 111 -7.26 -6.04 -5.27
C PRO A 111 -7.82 -7.21 -6.09
N ILE A 112 -9.13 -7.24 -6.35
CA ILE A 112 -9.77 -8.28 -7.17
C ILE A 112 -9.37 -8.11 -8.63
N LEU A 113 -9.54 -6.90 -9.16
CA LEU A 113 -9.19 -6.54 -10.53
C LEU A 113 -7.70 -6.77 -10.80
N PHE A 114 -6.82 -6.41 -9.86
CA PHE A 114 -5.38 -6.67 -10.00
C PHE A 114 -5.06 -8.17 -10.10
N ARG A 115 -5.66 -9.00 -9.23
CA ARG A 115 -5.46 -10.47 -9.29
C ARG A 115 -6.02 -11.08 -10.57
N GLU A 116 -7.16 -10.62 -11.03
CA GLU A 116 -7.74 -11.08 -12.29
C GLU A 116 -6.87 -10.66 -13.48
N GLY A 117 -6.39 -9.41 -13.50
CA GLY A 117 -5.44 -8.91 -14.48
C GLY A 117 -4.16 -9.75 -14.54
N ALA A 118 -3.60 -10.12 -13.39
CA ALA A 118 -2.41 -10.97 -13.33
C ALA A 118 -2.66 -12.36 -13.96
N LYS A 119 -3.85 -12.95 -13.81
CA LYS A 119 -4.21 -14.24 -14.43
C LYS A 119 -4.33 -14.16 -15.96
N ILE A 120 -4.65 -12.99 -16.50
CA ILE A 120 -4.71 -12.78 -17.95
C ILE A 120 -3.34 -13.03 -18.57
N GLY A 121 -2.25 -12.55 -17.95
CA GLY A 121 -0.89 -12.78 -18.43
C GLY A 121 -0.55 -14.27 -18.58
N THR A 122 -0.94 -15.09 -17.59
CA THR A 122 -0.80 -16.55 -17.67
C THR A 122 -1.61 -17.15 -18.82
N THR A 123 -2.85 -16.69 -19.01
CA THR A 123 -3.73 -17.16 -20.09
C THR A 123 -3.17 -16.84 -21.47
N ILE A 124 -2.72 -15.60 -21.67
CA ILE A 124 -2.10 -15.17 -22.93
C ILE A 124 -0.83 -15.98 -23.19
N SER A 125 0.05 -16.13 -22.20
CA SER A 125 1.30 -16.89 -22.33
C SER A 125 1.03 -18.33 -22.76
N LYS A 126 0.07 -19.01 -22.13
CA LYS A 126 -0.33 -20.39 -22.50
C LYS A 126 -0.84 -20.47 -23.94
N ARG A 127 -1.62 -19.50 -24.40
CA ARG A 127 -2.15 -19.48 -25.77
C ARG A 127 -1.03 -19.37 -26.82
N HIS A 128 0.07 -18.71 -26.49
CA HIS A 128 1.20 -18.47 -27.40
C HIS A 128 2.43 -19.36 -27.11
N GLU A 129 2.32 -20.34 -26.20
CA GLU A 129 3.45 -21.17 -25.76
C GLU A 129 4.10 -21.96 -26.91
N ALA A 130 3.30 -22.56 -27.79
CA ALA A 130 3.81 -23.32 -28.93
C ALA A 130 4.59 -22.43 -29.92
N GLU A 131 4.10 -21.21 -30.13
CA GLU A 131 4.69 -20.21 -31.01
C GLU A 131 6.03 -19.71 -30.44
N LEU A 132 6.05 -19.39 -29.15
CA LEU A 132 7.27 -19.05 -28.42
C LEU A 132 8.32 -20.15 -28.51
N ARG A 133 7.94 -21.42 -28.33
CA ARG A 133 8.86 -22.57 -28.45
C ARG A 133 9.51 -22.64 -29.83
N VAL A 134 8.77 -22.39 -30.91
CA VAL A 134 9.33 -22.36 -32.27
C VAL A 134 10.36 -21.23 -32.42
N ARG A 135 10.05 -20.03 -31.92
CA ARG A 135 10.98 -18.89 -31.96
C ARG A 135 12.27 -19.18 -31.20
N LEU A 136 12.16 -19.74 -29.99
CA LEU A 136 13.31 -20.10 -29.17
C LEU A 136 14.20 -21.13 -29.87
N SER A 137 13.62 -22.22 -30.40
CA SER A 137 14.40 -23.22 -31.14
C SER A 137 15.15 -22.62 -32.32
N LYS A 138 14.52 -21.73 -33.09
CA LYS A 138 15.16 -21.03 -34.22
C LYS A 138 16.32 -20.15 -33.76
N ALA A 139 16.13 -19.37 -32.70
CA ALA A 139 17.17 -18.49 -32.15
C ALA A 139 18.39 -19.29 -31.65
N MET A 140 18.15 -20.41 -30.95
CA MET A 140 19.22 -21.28 -30.44
C MET A 140 20.04 -21.92 -31.56
N GLN A 141 19.40 -22.34 -32.66
CA GLN A 141 20.10 -22.89 -33.82
C GLN A 141 21.01 -21.85 -34.49
N VAL A 142 20.52 -20.61 -34.66
CA VAL A 142 21.33 -19.52 -35.22
C VAL A 142 22.56 -19.25 -34.37
N GLN A 143 22.43 -19.28 -33.05
CA GLN A 143 23.54 -19.03 -32.13
C GLN A 143 24.59 -20.15 -32.11
N GLN A 144 24.20 -21.40 -32.35
CA GLN A 144 25.14 -22.53 -32.47
C GLN A 144 25.87 -22.58 -33.83
N SER A 145 25.40 -21.81 -34.80
CA SER A 145 25.97 -21.73 -36.16
C SER A 145 27.02 -20.62 -36.31
N GLN A 146 27.25 -19.84 -35.25
CA GLN A 146 28.21 -18.75 -35.14
C GLN A 146 29.36 -19.17 -34.24
#